data_AF-C2BE50-F1
#
_entry.id   AF-C2BE50-F1
#
_cell.length_a   1.000
_cell.length_b   1.000
_cell.length_c   1.000
_cell.angle_alpha   90.00
_cell.angle_beta   90.00
_cell.angle_gamma   90.00
#
_symmetry.space_group_name_H-M   'P 1'
#
loop_
_entity.id
_entity.type
_entity.pdbx_description
1 polymer ?
#
loop_
_entity_poly.entity_id
_entity_poly.type
_entity_poly.pdbx_seq_one_letter_code
_entity_poly.pdbx_strand_id
1 'polypeptide(L)' 'SLSNEGRLIATYALCGFANFSSIAIQIGGIGGLAPERRHDLAKFGLRAVLGGTIATFMTATIAGVLTHFS' A
#
# COMPACT_ATOMS: atom_id res chain seq x y z
N SER A 1 -18.98 15.68 6.93
CA SER A 1 -18.85 14.23 7.18
C SER A 1 -18.83 13.50 5.85
N LEU A 2 -18.09 12.38 5.75
CA LEU A 2 -17.95 11.62 4.50
C LEU A 2 -19.22 10.79 4.22
N SER A 3 -19.58 10.65 2.93
CA SER A 3 -20.70 9.79 2.49
C SER A 3 -20.41 8.31 2.76
N ASN A 4 -21.41 7.44 2.65
CA ASN A 4 -21.22 6.01 2.88
C ASN A 4 -20.28 5.39 1.84
N GLU A 5 -20.41 5.81 0.59
CA GLU A 5 -19.54 5.41 -0.53
C GLU A 5 -18.12 5.91 -0.29
N GLY A 6 -17.97 7.18 0.11
CA GLY A 6 -16.66 7.75 0.43
C GLY A 6 -15.97 7.03 1.58
N ARG A 7 -16.72 6.60 2.62
CA ARG A 7 -16.18 5.78 3.72
C ARG A 7 -15.68 4.44 3.21
N LEU A 8 -16.46 3.76 2.38
CA LEU A 8 -16.09 2.47 1.79
C LEU A 8 -14.80 2.60 0.96
N ILE A 9 -14.74 3.56 0.04
CA ILE A 9 -13.55 3.83 -0.79
C ILE A 9 -12.35 4.14 0.11
N ALA A 10 -12.50 5.01 1.11
CA ALA A 10 -11.43 5.38 2.03
C ALA A 10 -10.91 4.17 2.84
N THR A 11 -11.81 3.28 3.29
CA THR A 11 -11.43 2.05 4.00
C THR A 11 -10.50 1.18 3.15
N TYR A 12 -10.83 0.94 1.88
CA TYR A 12 -9.98 0.15 0.98
C TYR A 12 -8.70 0.89 0.56
N ALA A 13 -8.77 2.21 0.38
CA ALA A 13 -7.60 3.00 0.02
C ALA A 13 -6.53 2.99 1.13
N LEU A 14 -6.97 2.93 2.40
CA LEU A 14 -6.12 2.96 3.60
C LEU A 14 -5.76 1.57 4.13
N CYS A 15 -6.28 0.47 3.58
CA CYS A 15 -6.09 -0.87 4.16
C CYS A 15 -4.68 -1.46 3.94
N GLY A 16 -3.72 -0.69 3.41
CA GLY A 16 -2.37 -1.16 3.13
C GLY A 16 -1.28 -0.38 3.85
N PHE A 17 -0.15 -1.04 4.05
CA PHE A 17 1.04 -0.46 4.66
C PHE A 17 1.97 0.22 3.65
N ALA A 18 1.43 0.87 2.61
CA ALA A 18 2.25 1.55 1.60
C ALA A 18 2.67 2.95 2.09
N ASN A 19 3.74 3.01 2.88
CA ASN A 19 4.28 4.26 3.44
C ASN A 19 5.80 4.17 3.65
N PHE A 20 6.44 5.30 3.96
CA PHE A 20 7.91 5.35 4.14
C PHE A 20 8.41 4.49 5.31
N SER A 21 7.68 4.41 6.41
CA SER A 21 8.05 3.56 7.56
C SER A 21 8.09 2.09 7.16
N SER A 22 7.20 1.64 6.27
CA SER A 22 7.22 0.28 5.75
C SER A 22 8.45 -0.06 4.92
N ILE A 23 9.14 0.92 4.34
CA ILE A 23 10.45 0.69 3.71
C ILE A 23 11.47 0.29 4.78
N ALA A 24 11.54 1.05 5.88
CA ALA A 24 12.45 0.76 6.98
C ALA A 24 12.13 -0.59 7.64
N ILE A 25 10.84 -0.93 7.81
CA ILE A 25 10.40 -2.23 8.32
C ILE A 25 10.90 -3.36 7.40
N GLN A 26 10.76 -3.22 6.08
CA GLN A 26 11.23 -4.24 5.14
C GLN A 26 12.76 -4.35 5.11
N ILE A 27 13.49 -3.23 5.18
CA ILE A 27 14.96 -3.25 5.28
C ILE A 27 15.41 -3.92 6.58
N GLY A 28 14.77 -3.62 7.71
CA GLY A 28 15.10 -4.23 9.00
C GLY A 28 14.73 -5.71 9.08
N GLY A 29 13.52 -6.07 8.66
CA GLY A 29 13.02 -7.44 8.68
C GLY A 29 13.67 -8.32 7.62
N ILE A 30 13.42 -8.05 6.34
CA ILE A 30 13.97 -8.86 5.23
C ILE A 30 15.48 -8.71 5.17
N GLY A 31 16.03 -7.51 5.38
CA GLY A 31 17.47 -7.34 5.43
C GLY A 31 18.12 -7.96 6.67
N GLY A 32 17.39 -8.24 7.74
CA GLY A 32 17.86 -9.08 8.85
C GLY A 32 18.02 -10.55 8.43
N LEU A 33 17.10 -11.05 7.61
CA LEU A 33 17.07 -12.42 7.09
C LEU A 33 18.02 -12.64 5.90
N ALA A 34 18.19 -11.63 5.05
CA ALA A 34 19.03 -11.63 3.84
C ALA A 34 19.87 -10.35 3.77
N PRO A 35 20.99 -10.26 4.53
CA PRO A 35 21.81 -9.07 4.65
C PRO A 35 22.34 -8.54 3.30
N GLU A 36 22.68 -9.43 2.38
CA GLU A 36 23.16 -9.14 1.03
C GLU A 36 22.11 -8.44 0.15
N ARG A 37 20.81 -8.52 0.50
CA ARG A 37 19.70 -7.91 -0.24
C ARG A 37 19.26 -6.55 0.33
N ARG A 38 19.87 -6.07 1.42
CA ARG A 38 19.56 -4.75 2.02
C ARG A 38 19.65 -3.60 1.02
N HIS A 39 20.66 -3.62 0.16
CA HIS A 39 20.85 -2.59 -0.85
C HIS A 39 19.72 -2.59 -1.89
N ASP A 40 19.25 -3.77 -2.31
CA ASP A 40 18.12 -3.89 -3.24
C ASP A 40 16.83 -3.36 -2.59
N LEU A 41 16.57 -3.73 -1.34
CA LEU A 41 15.41 -3.26 -0.56
C LEU A 41 15.39 -1.73 -0.44
N ALA A 42 16.54 -1.12 -0.15
CA ALA A 42 16.68 0.33 -0.09
C ALA A 42 16.48 0.99 -1.47
N LYS A 43 17.10 0.42 -2.51
CA LYS A 43 17.03 0.92 -3.89
C LYS A 43 15.60 0.89 -4.45
N PHE A 44 14.84 -0.16 -4.15
CA PHE A 44 13.47 -0.33 -4.64
C PHE A 44 12.40 0.19 -3.67
N GLY A 45 12.74 0.61 -2.45
CA GLY A 45 11.78 0.97 -1.41
C GLY A 45 10.73 2.00 -1.83
N LEU A 46 11.14 3.11 -2.46
CA LEU A 46 10.18 4.12 -2.94
C LEU A 46 9.27 3.60 -4.05
N ARG A 47 9.80 2.76 -4.94
CA ARG A 47 9.01 2.10 -5.98
C ARG A 47 8.00 1.12 -5.38
N ALA A 48 8.40 0.40 -4.33
CA ALA A 48 7.52 -0.51 -3.60
C ALA A 48 6.37 0.24 -2.91
N VAL A 49 6.64 1.40 -2.29
CA VAL A 49 5.58 2.25 -1.72
C VAL A 49 4.61 2.73 -2.79
N LEU A 50 5.12 3.29 -3.89
CA LEU A 50 4.26 3.74 -4.99
C LEU A 50 3.39 2.60 -5.54
N GLY A 51 3.99 1.43 -5.79
CA GLY A 51 3.27 0.25 -6.24
C GLY A 51 2.20 -0.21 -5.24
N GLY A 52 2.53 -0.21 -3.94
CA GLY A 52 1.57 -0.55 -2.88
C GLY A 52 0.41 0.44 -2.79
N THR A 53 0.66 1.74 -2.91
CA THR A 53 -0.39 2.78 -2.91
C THR A 53 -1.31 2.64 -4.11
N ILE A 54 -0.75 2.39 -5.30
CA ILE A 54 -1.56 2.15 -6.50
C ILE A 54 -2.42 0.90 -6.33
N ALA A 55 -1.88 -0.16 -5.73
CA ALA A 55 -2.63 -1.39 -5.48
C ALA A 55 -3.82 -1.17 -4.52
N THR A 56 -3.65 -0.41 -3.43
CA THR A 56 -4.77 -0.10 -2.53
C THR A 56 -5.79 0.82 -3.18
N PHE A 57 -5.34 1.80 -3.96
CA PHE A 57 -6.25 2.69 -4.71
C PHE A 57 -7.02 1.96 -5.80
N MET A 58 -6.40 1.01 -6.49
CA MET A 58 -7.08 0.18 -7.47
C MET A 58 -8.16 -0.67 -6.80
N THR A 59 -7.86 -1.26 -5.64
CA THR A 59 -8.85 -2.00 -4.84
C THR A 59 -10.01 -1.10 -4.41
N ALA A 60 -9.71 0.11 -3.92
CA ALA A 60 -10.72 1.10 -3.55
C ALA A 60 -11.59 1.53 -4.72
N THR A 61 -10.98 1.71 -5.91
CA THR A 61 -11.68 2.05 -7.15
C THR A 61 -12.65 0.94 -7.54
N ILE A 62 -12.19 -0.32 -7.52
CA ILE A 62 -13.04 -1.48 -7.82
C ILE A 62 -14.19 -1.57 -6.83
N ALA A 63 -13.93 -1.41 -5.53
CA ALA A 63 -14.96 -1.43 -4.50
C ALA A 63 -16.01 -0.32 -4.73
N GLY A 64 -15.59 0.91 -5.00
CA GLY A 64 -16.49 2.03 -5.31
C GLY A 64 -17.31 1.80 -6.58
N VAL A 65 -16.70 1.25 -7.62
CA VAL A 65 -17.38 0.89 -8.88
C VAL A 65 -18.46 -0.17 -8.63
N LEU A 66 -18.13 -1.25 -7.91
CA LEU A 66 -19.07 -2.32 -7.60
C LEU A 66 -20.25 -1.82 -6.76
N THR A 67 -20.00 -0.96 -5.77
CA THR A 67 -21.06 -0.36 -4.95
C THR A 67 -21.95 0.61 -5.73
N HIS A 68 -21.43 1.29 -6.76
CA HIS A 68 -22.25 2.16 -7.60
C HIS A 68 -23.15 1.37 -8.58
N PHE A 69 -22.75 0.17 -8.98
CA PHE A 69 -23.52 -0.68 -9.90
C PHE A 69 -24.47 -1.67 -9.21
N SER A 70 -24.34 -1.86 -7.89
CA SER A 70 -25.25 -2.65 -7.05
C SER A 70 -26.39 -1.82 -6.50
#